data_AF-A0A166CFA1-F1
#
_entry.id   AF-A0A166CFA1-F1
#
_cell.length_a   1.000
_cell.length_b   1.000
_cell.length_c   1.000
_cell.angle_alpha   90.00
_cell.angle_beta   90.00
_cell.angle_gamma   90.00
#
_symmetry.space_group_name_H-M   'P 1'
#
loop_
_entity.id
_entity.type
_entity.pdbx_description
1 polymer ?
#
loop_
_entity_poly.entity_id
_entity_poly.type
_entity_poly.pdbx_seq_one_letter_code
_entity_poly.pdbx_strand_id
1 'polypeptide(L)'
;MGFLMGRRKGSKNRKREWKVGDPVLAKLTGFPSWPAKVEDPEKYGFPVDSKKVLVFFFGTQQIAFINPVDVEAYSEEKKDYLIVNRYTRGSDFHRAILEIVAYSKKI
;
A
#
# COMPACT_ATOMS: atom_id res chain seq x y z
N MET A 1 -11.50 28.82 4.10
CA MET A 1 -11.31 27.42 3.64
C MET A 1 -9.94 27.31 3.00
N GLY A 2 -9.05 26.45 3.50
CA GLY A 2 -7.71 26.31 2.92
C GLY A 2 -7.00 25.04 3.36
N PHE A 3 -7.55 23.87 3.02
CA PHE A 3 -6.80 22.63 3.13
C PHE A 3 -5.82 22.55 1.96
N LEU A 4 -4.61 23.09 2.15
CA LEU A 4 -3.45 22.72 1.34
C LEU A 4 -3.17 21.24 1.62
N MET A 5 -3.78 20.34 0.84
CA MET A 5 -3.33 18.96 0.81
C MET A 5 -1.96 18.97 0.13
N GLY A 6 -0.93 19.04 0.97
CA GLY A 6 0.46 19.04 0.57
C GLY A 6 0.71 17.96 -0.47
N ARG A 7 1.24 18.39 -1.61
CA ARG A 7 1.72 17.59 -2.72
C ARG A 7 2.71 16.56 -2.18
N ARG A 8 2.22 15.37 -1.80
CA ARG A 8 3.08 14.25 -1.38
C ARG A 8 3.91 13.86 -2.60
N LYS A 9 5.20 14.18 -2.54
CA LYS A 9 6.23 13.72 -3.49
C LYS A 9 6.09 12.20 -3.61
N GLY A 10 5.56 11.73 -4.74
CA GLY A 10 5.60 10.32 -5.11
C GLY A 10 7.06 9.92 -5.25
N SER A 11 7.48 8.91 -4.49
CA SER A 11 8.87 8.49 -4.44
C SER A 11 9.28 7.91 -5.79
N LYS A 12 10.36 8.47 -6.34
CA LYS A 12 11.15 8.06 -7.50
C LYS A 12 10.74 6.74 -8.18
N ASN A 13 10.23 6.92 -9.39
CA ASN A 13 10.10 5.95 -10.48
C ASN A 13 11.40 5.13 -10.65
N ARG A 14 11.50 4.01 -9.95
CA ARG A 14 12.29 2.88 -10.40
C ARG A 14 11.25 1.87 -10.86
N LYS A 15 11.40 1.32 -12.07
CA LYS A 15 10.81 0.04 -12.44
C LYS A 15 11.21 -0.97 -11.35
N ARG A 16 10.45 -1.02 -10.27
CA ARG A 16 10.58 -2.02 -9.24
C ARG A 16 9.63 -3.11 -9.70
N GLU A 17 10.21 -4.19 -10.18
CA GLU A 17 9.48 -5.44 -10.33
C GLU A 17 9.00 -5.81 -8.92
N TRP A 18 7.72 -5.56 -8.67
CA TRP A 18 7.07 -5.91 -7.42
C TRP A 18 6.95 -7.42 -7.39
N LYS A 19 7.57 -8.07 -6.40
CA LYS A 19 7.44 -9.51 -6.23
C LYS A 19 6.25 -9.81 -5.34
N VAL A 20 5.63 -10.96 -5.58
CA VAL A 20 4.57 -11.48 -4.73
C VAL A 20 5.11 -11.63 -3.31
N GLY A 21 4.37 -11.09 -2.35
CA GLY A 21 4.74 -11.11 -0.95
C GLY A 21 5.53 -9.89 -0.49
N ASP A 22 5.89 -8.94 -1.35
CA ASP A 22 6.49 -7.68 -0.90
C ASP A 22 5.46 -6.79 -0.18
N PRO A 23 5.76 -6.27 1.03
CA PRO A 23 4.92 -5.29 1.69
C PRO A 23 5.02 -3.94 0.98
N VAL A 24 3.87 -3.34 0.68
CA VAL A 24 3.76 -2.10 -0.10
C VAL A 24 2.73 -1.14 0.48
N LEU A 25 2.84 0.12 0.13
CA LEU A 25 1.85 1.14 0.41
C LEU A 25 1.16 1.52 -0.88
N ALA A 26 -0.11 1.16 -0.97
CA ALA A 26 -0.96 1.44 -2.10
C ALA A 26 -1.59 2.82 -1.94
N LYS A 27 -1.36 3.72 -2.91
CA LYS A 27 -1.99 5.04 -2.93
C LYS A 27 -3.16 5.04 -3.91
N LEU A 28 -4.37 4.97 -3.39
CA LEU A 28 -5.58 5.10 -4.20
C LEU A 28 -6.02 6.57 -4.32
N THR A 29 -6.59 6.93 -5.47
CA THR A 29 -7.17 8.26 -5.67
C THR A 29 -8.33 8.47 -4.70
N GLY A 30 -8.29 9.54 -3.90
CA GLY A 30 -9.31 9.84 -2.88
C GLY A 30 -9.11 9.15 -1.53
N PHE A 31 -8.14 8.24 -1.40
CA PHE A 31 -7.82 7.56 -0.14
C PHE A 31 -6.39 7.90 0.32
N PRO A 32 -6.10 7.82 1.64
CA PRO A 32 -4.73 7.91 2.12
C PRO A 32 -3.92 6.70 1.63
N SER A 33 -2.59 6.81 1.68
CA SER A 33 -1.70 5.67 1.44
C SER A 33 -2.06 4.54 2.41
N TRP A 34 -2.52 3.41 1.88
CA TRP A 34 -3.02 2.29 2.66
C TRP A 34 -2.01 1.15 2.66
N PRO A 35 -1.76 0.51 3.82
CA PRO A 35 -0.87 -0.64 3.90
C PRO A 35 -1.43 -1.86 3.15
N ALA A 36 -0.66 -2.35 2.21
CA ALA A 36 -0.99 -3.48 1.37
C ALA A 36 0.20 -4.42 1.20
N LYS A 37 -0.01 -5.58 0.59
CA LYS A 37 1.06 -6.45 0.10
C LYS A 37 0.82 -6.77 -1.35
N VAL A 38 1.88 -7.05 -2.08
CA VAL A 38 1.76 -7.58 -3.43
C VAL A 38 1.28 -9.02 -3.32
N GLU A 39 0.18 -9.35 -3.99
CA GLU A 39 -0.30 -10.73 -4.11
C GLU A 39 -0.22 -11.17 -5.57
N ASP A 40 -0.24 -12.48 -5.76
CA ASP A 40 -0.21 -13.07 -7.08
C ASP A 40 -1.60 -13.07 -7.72
N PRO A 41 -1.78 -12.53 -8.95
CA PRO A 41 -3.06 -12.57 -9.63
C PRO A 41 -3.52 -13.99 -9.98
N GLU A 42 -2.61 -14.92 -10.28
CA GLU A 42 -2.94 -16.31 -10.60
C GLU A 42 -3.59 -17.02 -9.40
N LYS A 43 -3.16 -16.68 -8.18
CA LYS A 43 -3.75 -17.20 -6.94
C LYS A 43 -5.24 -16.88 -6.78
N TYR A 44 -5.71 -15.81 -7.40
CA TYR A 44 -7.12 -15.41 -7.41
C TYR A 44 -7.81 -15.69 -8.76
N GLY A 45 -7.12 -16.36 -9.69
CA GLY A 45 -7.64 -16.65 -11.03
C GLY A 45 -7.68 -15.43 -11.96
N PHE A 46 -6.92 -14.37 -11.67
CA PHE A 46 -6.77 -13.23 -12.56
C PHE A 46 -5.62 -13.43 -13.55
N PRO A 47 -5.73 -12.90 -14.78
CA PRO A 47 -4.62 -12.89 -15.72
C PRO A 47 -3.44 -12.08 -15.17
N VAL A 48 -2.21 -12.58 -15.39
CA VAL A 48 -0.97 -11.89 -15.03
C VAL A 48 -0.69 -10.73 -15.99
N ASP A 49 -1.52 -9.69 -15.93
CA ASP A 49 -1.28 -8.46 -16.66
C ASP A 49 -0.06 -7.74 -16.07
N SER A 50 1.12 -7.87 -16.69
CA SER A 50 2.37 -7.21 -16.21
C SER A 50 2.32 -5.68 -16.17
N LYS A 51 1.19 -5.06 -16.55
CA LYS A 51 0.97 -3.62 -16.50
C LYS A 51 0.48 -3.14 -15.14
N LYS A 52 -0.16 -4.01 -14.34
CA LYS A 52 -0.76 -3.66 -13.04
C LYS A 52 -0.26 -4.59 -11.96
N VAL A 53 -0.18 -4.06 -10.75
CA VAL A 53 0.20 -4.82 -9.56
C VAL A 53 -1.09 -5.17 -8.82
N LEU A 54 -1.31 -6.46 -8.59
CA LEU A 54 -2.36 -6.88 -7.66
C LEU A 54 -1.85 -6.68 -6.25
N VAL A 55 -2.55 -5.84 -5.50
CA VAL A 55 -2.23 -5.60 -4.09
C VAL A 55 -3.40 -6.01 -3.22
N PHE A 56 -3.08 -6.62 -2.08
CA PHE A 56 -4.01 -6.98 -1.03
C PHE A 56 -3.88 -5.99 0.12
N PHE A 57 -4.96 -5.28 0.42
CA PHE A 57 -5.06 -4.34 1.51
C PHE A 57 -5.22 -5.05 2.84
N PHE A 58 -4.32 -4.76 3.77
CA PHE A 58 -4.45 -5.25 5.14
C PHE A 58 -5.62 -4.56 5.87
N GLY A 59 -6.09 -5.19 6.95
CA GLY A 59 -7.23 -4.72 7.75
C GLY A 59 -8.58 -4.98 7.09
N THR A 60 -8.78 -4.52 5.85
CA THR A 60 -10.03 -4.74 5.08
C THR A 60 -10.02 -6.02 4.27
N GLN A 61 -8.85 -6.65 4.09
CA GLN A 61 -8.66 -7.88 3.32
C GLN A 61 -9.16 -7.77 1.86
N GLN A 62 -9.16 -6.56 1.31
CA GLN A 62 -9.59 -6.30 -0.06
C GLN A 62 -8.42 -6.44 -1.03
N ILE A 63 -8.71 -6.75 -2.29
CA ILE A 63 -7.72 -6.81 -3.36
C ILE A 63 -8.04 -5.76 -4.42
N ALA A 64 -7.02 -5.11 -4.97
CA ALA A 64 -7.18 -4.19 -6.08
C ALA A 64 -5.98 -4.21 -7.02
N PHE A 65 -6.26 -3.87 -8.28
CA PHE A 65 -5.23 -3.63 -9.28
C PHE A 65 -4.80 -2.17 -9.23
N ILE A 66 -3.54 -1.92 -8.92
CA ILE A 66 -2.97 -0.58 -8.85
C ILE A 66 -1.81 -0.48 -9.83
N ASN A 67 -1.65 0.70 -10.44
CA ASN A 67 -0.51 0.92 -11.30
C ASN A 67 0.78 0.90 -10.45
N PRO A 68 1.88 0.32 -10.94
CA PRO A 68 3.14 0.30 -10.19
C PRO A 68 3.69 1.69 -9.87
N VAL A 69 3.18 2.76 -10.50
CA VAL A 69 3.50 4.16 -10.21
C VAL A 69 2.81 4.70 -8.96
N ASP A 70 1.67 4.11 -8.59
CA ASP A 70 0.87 4.46 -7.41
C ASP A 70 1.13 3.48 -6.24
N VAL A 71 1.98 2.47 -6.46
CA VAL A 71 2.48 1.55 -5.44
C VAL A 71 3.83 2.06 -4.95
N GLU A 72 4.00 2.10 -3.64
CA GLU A 72 5.24 2.50 -2.99
C GLU A 72 5.74 1.38 -2.08
N ALA A 73 7.04 1.25 -1.87
CA ALA A 73 7.56 0.19 -1.00
C ALA A 73 7.26 0.54 0.45
N TYR A 74 6.87 -0.48 1.24
CA TYR A 74 6.70 -0.30 2.67
C TYR A 74 8.07 -0.12 3.35
N SER A 75 8.14 0.79 4.32
CA SER A 75 9.32 1.03 5.16
C SER A 75 8.86 1.54 6.52
N GLU A 76 9.60 1.28 7.59
CA GLU A 76 9.22 1.73 8.95
C GLU A 76 9.07 3.25 9.06
N GLU A 77 9.87 4.03 8.32
CA GLU A 77 9.72 5.49 8.26
C GLU A 77 8.35 5.91 7.68
N LYS A 78 7.85 5.15 6.69
CA LYS A 78 6.53 5.41 6.11
C LYS A 78 5.42 5.00 7.08
N LYS A 79 5.61 3.92 7.84
CA LYS A 79 4.69 3.54 8.92
C LYS A 79 4.54 4.67 9.94
N ASP A 80 5.65 5.20 10.44
CA ASP A 80 5.62 6.31 11.40
C ASP A 80 4.92 7.53 10.81
N TYR A 81 5.23 7.89 9.55
CA TYR A 81 4.53 8.94 8.82
C TYR A 81 3.01 8.71 8.73
N LEU A 82 2.56 7.46 8.53
CA LEU A 82 1.14 7.12 8.45
C LEU A 82 0.43 7.16 9.81
N ILE A 83 1.14 6.81 10.89
CA ILE A 83 0.64 6.86 12.27
C ILE A 83 0.56 8.33 12.74
N VAL A 84 1.60 9.11 12.47
CA VAL A 84 1.69 10.54 12.83
C VAL A 84 0.68 11.38 12.05
N ASN A 85 0.41 11.03 10.80
CA ASN A 85 -0.57 11.72 9.98
C ASN A 85 -2.01 11.36 10.43
N ARG A 86 -2.62 12.25 11.24
CA ARG A 86 -3.98 12.20 11.86
C ARG A 86 -5.18 11.73 11.00
N TYR A 87 -5.01 11.42 9.72
CA TYR A 87 -6.06 10.89 8.83
C TYR A 87 -6.50 9.44 9.16
N THR A 88 -5.92 8.80 10.17
CA THR A 88 -5.90 7.34 10.37
C THR A 88 -6.55 6.89 11.69
N ARG A 89 -7.60 7.61 12.14
CA ARG A 89 -8.43 7.22 13.30
C ARG A 89 -9.41 6.07 13.02
N GLY A 90 -9.35 5.43 11.86
CA GLY A 90 -10.15 4.23 11.56
C GLY A 90 -9.53 2.98 12.17
N SER A 91 -10.31 2.19 12.91
CA SER A 91 -9.87 0.93 13.53
C SER A 91 -9.27 -0.04 12.51
N ASP A 92 -9.83 -0.08 11.30
CA ASP A 92 -9.36 -0.93 10.19
C ASP A 92 -7.98 -0.52 9.69
N PHE A 93 -7.69 0.79 9.67
CA PHE A 93 -6.38 1.28 9.25
C PHE A 93 -5.31 0.91 10.27
N HIS A 94 -5.58 1.10 11.56
CA HIS A 94 -4.63 0.72 12.61
C HIS A 94 -4.34 -0.77 12.59
N ARG A 95 -5.38 -1.60 12.42
CA ARG A 95 -5.24 -3.04 12.22
C ARG A 95 -4.38 -3.35 11.00
N ALA A 96 -4.63 -2.67 9.88
CA ALA A 96 -3.87 -2.85 8.65
C ALA A 96 -2.38 -2.54 8.83
N ILE A 97 -2.05 -1.46 9.56
CA ILE A 97 -0.68 -1.09 9.91
C ILE A 97 -0.03 -2.16 10.80
N LEU A 98 -0.74 -2.67 11.80
CA LEU A 98 -0.22 -3.74 12.65
C LEU A 98 0.06 -5.02 11.85
N GLU A 99 -0.82 -5.38 10.92
CA GLU A 99 -0.64 -6.57 10.09
C GLU A 99 0.56 -6.45 9.14
N ILE A 100 0.71 -5.34 8.41
CA ILE A 100 1.87 -5.17 7.52
C ILE A 100 3.18 -5.12 8.32
N VAL A 101 3.19 -4.54 9.53
CA VAL A 101 4.36 -4.53 10.42
C VAL A 101 4.70 -5.94 10.88
N ALA A 102 3.70 -6.69 11.34
CA ALA A 102 3.89 -8.07 11.78
C ALA A 102 4.41 -8.95 10.62
N TYR A 103 3.87 -8.74 9.43
CA TYR A 103 4.29 -9.43 8.22
C TYR A 103 5.72 -9.05 7.81
N SER A 104 6.05 -7.76 7.81
CA SER A 104 7.40 -7.26 7.50
C SER A 104 8.46 -7.74 8.50
N LYS A 105 8.09 -8.01 9.75
CA LYS A 105 8.98 -8.60 10.77
C LYS A 105 9.12 -10.12 10.67
N LYS A 106 8.22 -10.77 9.94
CA LYS A 106 8.17 -12.22 9.78
C LYS A 106 9.01 -12.73 8.60
N ILE A 107 9.28 -11.85 7.63
CA ILE A 107 10.22 -12.07 6.52
C ILE A 107 11.64 -11.86 7.04
#